data_AF-R6FPP9-F1
#
_entry.id   AF-R6FPP9-F1
#
_cell.length_a   1.000
_cell.length_b   1.000
_cell.length_c   1.000
_cell.angle_alpha   90.00
_cell.angle_beta   90.00
_cell.angle_gamma   90.00
#
_symmetry.space_group_name_H-M   'P 1'
#
loop_
_entity.id
_entity.type
_entity.pdbx_description
1 polymer ?
#
loop_
_entity_poly.entity_id
_entity_poly.type
_entity_poly.pdbx_seq_one_letter_code
_entity_poly.pdbx_strand_id
1 'polypeptide(L)'
;MILTYRIRDIVPYINWIYFFHAWGFQPRFAGIANIHGCDSCRAMWLASFPESERSKAAEAMQLHKEACRMLERFDEEGYTARSLFRLCRANSDGDNIIIEDILFPLLRQQTPHADGSPYLCLSDFIRPLSSGIADTIGLFASTAGQDAETHFSQDPYQHLLAQTLADRLAEAATEKMHEYVRKYAWGYAPDESLSMDELLAEKFQGIRPAVGYPSLPDQSVSFLLDKLLQMEQIGITLTENGAMHPHASVCGLMLSHPEACYFSVGTIDQEQLADYAQRRGIPINEMRKYLSTRHL
;
A
#
# COMPACT_ATOMS: atom_id res chain seq x y z
N MET A 1 -0.49 -13.14 12.23
CA MET A 1 -1.71 -12.76 12.96
C MET A 1 -2.72 -12.18 11.97
N ILE A 2 -4.01 -12.51 12.12
CA ILE A 2 -5.08 -11.97 11.29
C ILE A 2 -5.86 -10.94 12.10
N LEU A 3 -6.11 -9.79 11.48
CA LEU A 3 -6.94 -8.71 11.96
C LEU A 3 -8.16 -8.59 11.04
N THR A 4 -9.34 -8.38 11.60
CA THR A 4 -10.58 -8.18 10.85
C THR A 4 -11.22 -6.88 11.32
N TYR A 5 -11.60 -6.05 10.37
CA TYR A 5 -12.14 -4.72 10.63
C TYR A 5 -13.53 -4.59 10.03
N ARG A 6 -14.45 -4.00 10.79
CA ARG A 6 -15.65 -3.43 10.17
C ARG A 6 -15.25 -2.22 9.35
N ILE A 7 -15.99 -1.96 8.29
CA ILE A 7 -15.72 -0.85 7.37
C ILE A 7 -15.65 0.48 8.13
N ARG A 8 -16.62 0.75 9.02
CA ARG A 8 -16.65 1.99 9.81
C ARG A 8 -15.38 2.26 10.62
N ASP A 9 -14.69 1.19 11.04
CA ASP A 9 -13.52 1.29 11.91
C ASP A 9 -12.24 1.64 11.11
N ILE A 10 -12.26 1.50 9.78
CA ILE A 10 -11.14 1.83 8.88
C ILE A 10 -11.43 3.02 7.95
N VAL A 11 -12.69 3.47 7.82
CA VAL A 11 -13.04 4.69 7.07
C VAL A 11 -12.17 5.90 7.43
N PRO A 12 -11.84 6.17 8.71
CA PRO A 12 -10.95 7.28 9.06
C PRO A 12 -9.55 7.20 8.45
N TYR A 13 -9.08 6.00 8.09
CA TYR A 13 -7.76 5.75 7.51
C TYR A 13 -7.75 5.83 5.97
N ILE A 14 -8.89 6.17 5.34
CA ILE A 14 -8.96 6.35 3.89
C ILE A 14 -8.20 7.62 3.49
N ASN A 15 -7.19 7.46 2.65
CA ASN A 15 -6.57 8.59 1.96
C ASN A 15 -7.41 8.99 0.74
N TRP A 16 -8.25 10.01 0.92
CA TRP A 16 -9.17 10.50 -0.10
C TRP A 16 -8.49 11.16 -1.30
N ILE A 17 -7.22 11.58 -1.20
CA ILE A 17 -6.49 12.15 -2.35
C ILE A 17 -6.44 11.15 -3.50
N TYR A 18 -6.11 9.89 -3.20
CA TYR A 18 -6.04 8.85 -4.21
C TYR A 18 -7.41 8.41 -4.72
N PHE A 19 -8.44 8.45 -3.88
CA PHE A 19 -9.83 8.25 -4.32
C PHE A 19 -10.18 9.28 -5.40
N PHE A 20 -10.00 10.57 -5.10
CA PHE A 20 -10.32 11.64 -6.04
C PHE A 20 -9.45 11.61 -7.31
N HIS A 21 -8.17 11.24 -7.18
CA HIS A 21 -7.29 11.06 -8.32
C HIS A 21 -7.80 9.97 -9.29
N ALA A 22 -8.30 8.85 -8.79
CA ALA A 22 -8.91 7.79 -9.62
C ALA A 22 -10.12 8.29 -10.42
N TRP A 23 -10.81 9.32 -9.92
CA TRP A 23 -11.94 10.00 -10.58
C TRP A 23 -11.53 11.25 -11.38
N GLY A 24 -10.22 11.47 -11.60
CA GLY A 24 -9.71 12.59 -12.40
C GLY A 24 -9.77 13.95 -11.72
N PHE A 25 -10.01 14.00 -10.41
CA PHE A 25 -9.98 15.24 -9.63
C PHE A 25 -8.55 15.57 -9.19
N GLN A 26 -8.26 16.88 -9.14
CA GLN A 26 -7.01 17.36 -8.54
C GLN A 26 -7.01 17.13 -7.01
N PRO A 27 -5.85 16.87 -6.39
CA PRO A 27 -5.74 16.55 -4.96
C PRO A 27 -6.47 17.53 -4.02
N ARG A 28 -6.51 18.82 -4.36
CA ARG A 28 -7.18 19.84 -3.53
C ARG A 28 -8.66 19.59 -3.27
N PHE A 29 -9.36 18.88 -4.18
CA PHE A 29 -10.78 18.56 -4.00
C PHE A 29 -11.01 17.52 -2.89
N ALA A 30 -10.00 16.70 -2.57
CA ALA A 30 -10.07 15.75 -1.47
C ALA A 30 -10.25 16.41 -0.10
N GLY A 31 -9.96 17.71 0.02
CA GLY A 31 -10.18 18.48 1.24
C GLY A 31 -11.64 18.45 1.73
N ILE A 32 -12.62 18.10 0.88
CA ILE A 32 -14.02 17.93 1.30
C ILE A 32 -14.18 16.84 2.37
N ALA A 33 -13.32 15.82 2.38
CA ALA A 33 -13.36 14.75 3.38
C ALA A 33 -13.04 15.24 4.80
N ASN A 34 -12.34 16.38 4.91
CA ASN A 34 -11.97 16.99 6.18
C ASN A 34 -12.98 18.05 6.65
N ILE A 35 -14.03 18.31 5.85
CA ILE A 35 -15.06 19.29 6.18
C ILE A 35 -16.14 18.63 7.04
N HIS A 36 -16.41 19.25 8.18
CA HIS A 36 -17.51 18.85 9.03
C HIS A 36 -18.83 18.79 8.24
N GLY A 37 -19.65 17.77 8.45
CA GLY A 37 -20.82 17.45 7.63
C GLY A 37 -21.97 18.47 7.63
N CYS A 38 -21.77 19.66 8.20
CA CYS A 38 -22.78 20.70 8.29
C CYS A 38 -22.96 21.45 6.95
N ASP A 39 -24.19 21.85 6.64
CA ASP A 39 -24.49 22.53 5.37
C ASP A 39 -23.73 23.85 5.22
N SER A 40 -23.59 24.61 6.32
CA SER A 40 -22.79 25.85 6.34
C SER A 40 -21.31 25.61 6.05
N CYS A 41 -20.75 24.52 6.59
CA CYS A 41 -19.35 24.12 6.42
C CYS A 41 -19.07 23.77 4.95
N ARG A 42 -19.97 22.98 4.35
CA ARG A 42 -19.92 22.59 2.93
C ARG A 42 -20.09 23.78 2.00
N ALA A 43 -21.03 24.68 2.30
CA ALA A 43 -21.22 25.90 1.53
C ALA A 43 -19.99 26.81 1.58
N MET A 44 -19.34 26.92 2.74
CA MET A 44 -18.11 27.70 2.91
C MET A 44 -16.93 27.09 2.15
N TRP A 45 -16.77 25.76 2.19
CA TRP A 45 -15.75 25.07 1.39
C TRP A 45 -15.97 25.31 -0.10
N LEU A 46 -17.20 25.19 -0.59
CA LEU A 46 -17.53 25.46 -1.99
C LEU A 46 -17.22 26.91 -2.38
N ALA A 47 -17.55 27.87 -1.49
CA ALA A 47 -17.29 29.28 -1.71
C ALA A 47 -15.79 29.65 -1.71
N SER A 48 -14.92 28.83 -1.11
CA SER A 48 -13.46 29.06 -1.14
C SER A 48 -12.82 28.83 -2.51
N PHE A 49 -13.51 28.17 -3.44
CA PHE A 49 -13.02 27.97 -4.80
C PHE A 49 -13.35 29.16 -5.71
N PRO A 50 -12.46 29.48 -6.67
CA PRO A 50 -12.76 30.41 -7.75
C PRO A 50 -14.05 30.01 -8.47
N GLU A 51 -14.81 30.99 -8.97
CA GLU A 51 -16.10 30.74 -9.61
C GLU A 51 -16.00 29.75 -10.78
N SER A 52 -14.90 29.79 -11.54
CA SER A 52 -14.59 28.85 -12.63
C SER A 52 -14.45 27.39 -12.19
N GLU A 53 -14.23 27.12 -10.91
CA GLU A 53 -14.01 25.78 -10.36
C GLU A 53 -15.15 25.30 -9.47
N ARG A 54 -16.11 26.17 -9.13
CA ARG A 54 -17.22 25.82 -8.21
C ARG A 54 -18.07 24.66 -8.69
N SER A 55 -18.29 24.53 -10.01
CA SER A 55 -19.01 23.37 -10.57
C SER A 55 -18.29 22.06 -10.26
N LYS A 56 -16.97 22.01 -10.49
CA LYS A 56 -16.15 20.83 -10.19
C LYS A 56 -16.09 20.54 -8.69
N ALA A 57 -15.99 21.58 -7.86
CA ALA A 57 -16.03 21.41 -6.41
C ALA A 57 -17.38 20.82 -5.94
N ALA A 58 -18.51 21.24 -6.54
CA ALA A 58 -19.82 20.67 -6.25
C ALA A 58 -19.92 19.19 -6.68
N GLU A 59 -19.39 18.82 -7.85
CA GLU A 59 -19.29 17.43 -8.30
C GLU A 59 -18.44 16.57 -7.34
N ALA A 60 -17.28 17.08 -6.91
CA ALA A 60 -16.43 16.40 -5.93
C ALA A 60 -17.15 16.18 -4.58
N MET A 61 -17.91 17.18 -4.13
CA MET A 61 -18.72 17.06 -2.92
C MET A 61 -19.83 16.01 -3.05
N GLN A 62 -20.49 15.96 -4.20
CA GLN A 62 -21.52 14.96 -4.47
C GLN A 62 -20.92 13.55 -4.53
N LEU A 63 -19.79 13.38 -5.23
CA LEU A 63 -19.06 12.11 -5.29
C LEU A 63 -18.65 11.62 -3.90
N HIS A 64 -18.10 12.50 -3.06
CA HIS A 64 -17.76 12.14 -1.67
C HIS A 64 -18.99 11.73 -0.86
N LYS A 65 -20.11 12.45 -1.01
CA LYS A 65 -21.36 12.12 -0.32
C LYS A 65 -21.89 10.73 -0.72
N GLU A 66 -21.80 10.39 -2.00
CA GLU A 66 -22.20 9.07 -2.51
C GLU A 66 -21.23 7.98 -2.05
N ALA A 67 -19.94 8.26 -2.04
CA ALA A 67 -18.91 7.39 -1.49
C ALA A 67 -19.16 7.05 -0.01
N CYS A 68 -19.45 8.06 0.84
CA CYS A 68 -19.77 7.84 2.25
C CYS A 68 -21.01 6.96 2.43
N ARG A 69 -22.07 7.18 1.64
CA ARG A 69 -23.29 6.35 1.70
C ARG A 69 -23.02 4.90 1.30
N MET A 70 -22.16 4.68 0.31
CA MET A 70 -21.78 3.33 -0.09
C MET A 70 -20.92 2.64 0.99
N LEU A 71 -20.02 3.38 1.65
CA LEU A 71 -19.25 2.86 2.79
C LEU A 71 -20.15 2.50 3.97
N GLU A 72 -21.15 3.32 4.28
CA GLU A 72 -22.18 3.01 5.29
C GLU A 72 -22.93 1.72 4.92
N ARG A 73 -23.34 1.60 3.66
CA ARG A 73 -23.99 0.40 3.14
C ARG A 73 -23.12 -0.84 3.25
N PHE A 74 -21.82 -0.77 2.91
CA PHE A 74 -20.89 -1.88 3.09
C PHE A 74 -20.78 -2.31 4.55
N ASP A 75 -20.76 -1.35 5.48
CA ASP A 75 -20.73 -1.66 6.90
C ASP A 75 -22.03 -2.32 7.39
N GLU A 76 -23.19 -1.82 6.95
CA GLU A 76 -24.52 -2.35 7.30
C GLU A 76 -24.76 -3.75 6.74
N GLU A 77 -24.30 -4.02 5.52
CA GLU A 77 -24.37 -5.34 4.87
C GLU A 77 -23.34 -6.33 5.44
N GLY A 78 -22.46 -5.89 6.35
CA GLY A 78 -21.55 -6.74 7.10
C GLY A 78 -20.24 -7.06 6.38
N TYR A 79 -19.86 -6.27 5.37
CA TYR A 79 -18.55 -6.40 4.74
C TYR A 79 -17.43 -6.09 5.75
N THR A 80 -16.30 -6.77 5.59
CA THR A 80 -15.14 -6.60 6.47
C THR A 80 -13.86 -6.59 5.66
N ALA A 81 -12.94 -5.70 6.00
CA ALA A 81 -11.57 -5.81 5.52
C ALA A 81 -10.76 -6.70 6.45
N ARG A 82 -9.77 -7.40 5.90
CA ARG A 82 -8.89 -8.30 6.64
C ARG A 82 -7.44 -7.94 6.36
N SER A 83 -6.62 -7.95 7.40
CA SER A 83 -5.17 -7.82 7.29
C SER A 83 -4.50 -9.01 7.95
N LEU A 84 -3.48 -9.53 7.31
CA LEU A 84 -2.61 -10.59 7.77
C LEU A 84 -1.21 -10.01 7.85
N PHE A 85 -0.55 -10.17 8.99
CA PHE A 85 0.85 -9.79 9.12
C PHE A 85 1.65 -10.81 9.90
N ARG A 86 2.97 -10.75 9.72
CA ARG A 86 3.92 -11.61 10.43
C ARG A 86 5.22 -10.84 10.66
N LEU A 87 5.78 -10.94 11.86
CA LEU A 87 7.13 -10.47 12.14
C LEU A 87 8.07 -11.67 12.04
N CYS A 88 9.10 -11.54 11.23
CA CYS A 88 10.04 -12.61 10.92
C CYS A 88 11.45 -12.17 11.32
N ARG A 89 12.28 -13.14 11.73
CA ARG A 89 13.71 -12.91 11.83
C ARG A 89 14.27 -12.70 10.43
N ALA A 90 15.05 -11.65 10.23
CA ALA A 90 15.69 -11.37 8.96
C ALA A 90 17.06 -10.70 9.11
N ASN A 91 17.89 -10.83 8.08
CA ASN A 91 19.14 -10.10 7.91
C ASN A 91 19.37 -9.83 6.42
N SER A 92 20.13 -8.79 6.09
CA SER A 92 20.52 -8.53 4.70
C SER A 92 21.80 -9.26 4.31
N ASP A 93 21.91 -9.61 3.04
CA ASP A 93 23.14 -10.14 2.42
C ASP A 93 23.26 -9.57 1.00
N GLY A 94 24.02 -8.48 0.87
CA GLY A 94 24.03 -7.64 -0.33
C GLY A 94 22.65 -7.07 -0.64
N ASP A 95 22.19 -7.22 -1.89
CA ASP A 95 20.89 -6.74 -2.36
C ASP A 95 19.77 -7.76 -2.09
N ASN A 96 19.89 -8.52 -0.99
CA ASN A 96 18.91 -9.51 -0.56
C ASN A 96 18.53 -9.29 0.90
N ILE A 97 17.34 -9.77 1.25
CA ILE A 97 16.95 -10.01 2.63
C ILE A 97 16.75 -11.53 2.80
N ILE A 98 17.37 -12.13 3.80
CA ILE A 98 17.16 -13.52 4.19
C ILE A 98 16.09 -13.52 5.28
N ILE A 99 14.91 -14.04 4.97
CA ILE A 99 13.74 -14.05 5.86
C ILE A 99 13.49 -15.50 6.25
N GLU A 100 13.85 -15.90 7.48
CA GLU A 100 13.77 -17.30 7.94
C GLU A 100 14.27 -18.31 6.90
N ASP A 101 15.50 -18.11 6.44
CA ASP A 101 16.19 -18.96 5.45
C ASP A 101 15.62 -18.88 4.01
N ILE A 102 14.60 -18.06 3.77
CA ILE A 102 14.12 -17.75 2.41
C ILE A 102 14.84 -16.51 1.90
N LEU A 103 15.54 -16.65 0.77
CA LEU A 103 16.15 -15.53 0.07
C LEU A 103 15.05 -14.67 -0.56
N PHE A 104 15.07 -13.38 -0.27
CA PHE A 104 14.22 -12.35 -0.84
C PHE A 104 15.08 -11.33 -1.60
N PRO A 105 15.31 -11.54 -2.90
CA PRO A 105 16.09 -10.62 -3.72
C PRO A 105 15.41 -9.27 -3.93
N LEU A 106 16.20 -8.22 -3.89
CA LEU A 106 15.81 -6.84 -4.16
C LEU A 106 16.65 -6.22 -5.28
N LEU A 107 16.17 -5.07 -5.76
CA LEU A 107 16.83 -4.22 -6.74
C LEU A 107 17.43 -2.99 -6.07
N ARG A 108 18.46 -2.43 -6.70
CA ARG A 108 19.19 -1.24 -6.25
C ARG A 108 19.14 -0.16 -7.32
N GLN A 109 19.01 1.09 -6.89
CA GLN A 109 19.13 2.25 -7.78
C GLN A 109 20.47 2.24 -8.54
N GLN A 110 20.47 2.71 -9.78
CA GLN A 110 21.71 2.89 -10.56
C GLN A 110 21.83 4.29 -11.18
N THR A 111 20.79 5.11 -11.08
CA THR A 111 20.80 6.49 -11.58
C THR A 111 21.46 7.42 -10.56
N PRO A 112 22.56 8.12 -10.92
CA PRO A 112 23.21 9.10 -10.05
C PRO A 112 22.26 10.16 -9.51
N HIS A 113 22.28 10.37 -8.20
CA HIS A 113 21.60 11.51 -7.60
C HIS A 113 22.47 12.76 -7.71
N ALA A 114 21.86 13.89 -8.06
CA ALA A 114 22.58 15.15 -8.29
C ALA A 114 23.28 15.69 -7.02
N ASP A 115 22.76 15.32 -5.84
CA ASP A 115 23.29 15.67 -4.53
C ASP A 115 24.36 14.69 -4.01
N GLY A 116 24.68 13.63 -4.78
CA GLY A 116 25.62 12.60 -4.38
C GLY A 116 25.08 11.59 -3.35
N SER A 117 23.77 11.58 -3.12
CA SER A 117 23.11 10.60 -2.25
C SER A 117 23.39 9.16 -2.72
N PRO A 118 23.41 8.17 -1.80
CA PRO A 118 23.70 6.79 -2.13
C PRO A 118 22.60 6.16 -3.01
N TYR A 119 22.98 5.10 -3.72
CA TYR A 119 22.04 4.24 -4.43
C TYR A 119 21.32 3.31 -3.46
N LEU A 120 20.03 3.53 -3.26
CA LEU A 120 19.26 2.79 -2.27
C LEU A 120 18.83 1.42 -2.78
N CYS A 121 18.86 0.44 -1.86
CA CYS A 121 18.17 -0.84 -1.93
C CYS A 121 17.38 -1.03 -0.62
N LEU A 122 16.22 -1.70 -0.66
CA LEU A 122 15.45 -1.95 0.56
C LEU A 122 16.22 -2.80 1.59
N SER A 123 17.22 -3.58 1.17
CA SER A 123 18.06 -4.39 2.08
C SER A 123 18.97 -3.53 2.94
N ASP A 124 19.26 -2.29 2.55
CA ASP A 124 20.12 -1.36 3.29
C ASP A 124 19.50 -0.99 4.66
N PHE A 125 18.18 -1.10 4.78
CA PHE A 125 17.43 -0.82 6.02
C PHE A 125 17.26 -2.03 6.93
N ILE A 126 17.89 -3.16 6.61
CA ILE A 126 17.93 -4.36 7.43
C ILE A 126 19.38 -4.64 7.81
N ARG A 127 19.62 -4.99 9.06
CA ARG A 127 20.97 -5.27 9.56
C ARG A 127 21.63 -6.42 8.78
N PRO A 128 22.90 -6.25 8.35
CA PRO A 128 23.59 -7.26 7.57
C PRO A 128 23.89 -8.51 8.39
N LEU A 129 23.86 -9.67 7.72
CA LEU A 129 24.17 -10.98 8.31
C LEU A 129 25.58 -10.99 8.93
N SER A 130 26.53 -10.30 8.32
CA SER A 130 27.91 -10.13 8.80
C SER A 130 28.02 -9.45 10.17
N SER A 131 26.98 -8.73 10.61
CA SER A 131 26.95 -8.14 11.96
C SER A 131 26.81 -9.18 13.08
N GLY A 132 26.36 -10.40 12.76
CA GLY A 132 26.08 -11.45 13.74
C GLY A 132 24.87 -11.20 14.64
N ILE A 133 24.15 -10.08 14.45
CA ILE A 133 22.97 -9.71 15.23
C ILE A 133 21.73 -9.93 14.36
N ALA A 134 20.75 -10.67 14.89
CA ALA A 134 19.47 -10.87 14.20
C ALA A 134 18.70 -9.55 14.11
N ASP A 135 18.09 -9.28 12.95
CA ASP A 135 17.10 -8.22 12.78
C ASP A 135 15.69 -8.78 12.65
N THR A 136 14.71 -7.89 12.56
CA THR A 136 13.30 -8.21 12.33
C THR A 136 12.80 -7.50 11.09
N ILE A 137 11.94 -8.19 10.33
CA ILE A 137 11.17 -7.62 9.24
C ILE A 137 9.70 -7.95 9.46
N GLY A 138 8.80 -7.04 9.08
CA GLY A 138 7.38 -7.35 8.99
C GLY A 138 7.00 -7.71 7.57
N LEU A 139 6.06 -8.64 7.42
CA LEU A 139 5.41 -8.99 6.16
C LEU A 139 3.92 -8.75 6.34
N PHE A 140 3.24 -8.29 5.28
CA PHE A 140 1.81 -8.09 5.35
C PHE A 140 1.08 -8.42 4.05
N ALA A 141 -0.21 -8.70 4.20
CA ALA A 141 -1.21 -8.68 3.15
C ALA A 141 -2.53 -8.13 3.72
N SER A 142 -3.26 -7.32 2.97
CA SER A 142 -4.59 -6.84 3.33
C SER A 142 -5.52 -6.96 2.15
N THR A 143 -6.80 -7.14 2.41
CA THR A 143 -7.86 -7.15 1.40
C THR A 143 -9.12 -6.50 1.95
N ALA A 144 -9.89 -5.82 1.10
CA ALA A 144 -11.22 -5.33 1.43
C ALA A 144 -12.26 -6.47 1.51
N GLY A 145 -11.89 -7.72 1.19
CA GLY A 145 -12.77 -8.88 1.24
C GLY A 145 -13.36 -9.22 -0.13
N GLN A 146 -14.40 -10.07 -0.14
CA GLN A 146 -15.07 -10.50 -1.38
C GLN A 146 -15.50 -9.33 -2.24
N ASP A 147 -15.57 -9.55 -3.56
CA ASP A 147 -15.83 -8.57 -4.61
C ASP A 147 -17.19 -7.83 -4.43
N ALA A 148 -17.27 -6.91 -3.46
CA ALA A 148 -18.45 -6.10 -3.17
C ALA A 148 -18.94 -5.37 -4.42
N GLU A 149 -18.01 -5.00 -5.31
CA GLU A 149 -18.27 -4.40 -6.61
C GLU A 149 -19.14 -5.27 -7.54
N THR A 150 -19.13 -6.60 -7.39
CA THR A 150 -19.92 -7.52 -8.26
C THR A 150 -21.42 -7.30 -8.09
N HIS A 151 -21.87 -6.88 -6.91
CA HIS A 151 -23.27 -6.56 -6.63
C HIS A 151 -23.76 -5.31 -7.39
N PHE A 152 -22.84 -4.51 -7.91
CA PHE A 152 -23.12 -3.27 -8.63
C PHE A 152 -22.86 -3.41 -10.14
N SER A 153 -22.59 -4.62 -10.65
CA SER A 153 -22.22 -4.89 -12.04
C SER A 153 -23.23 -4.40 -13.10
N GLN A 154 -24.48 -4.14 -12.71
CA GLN A 154 -25.52 -3.62 -13.61
C GLN A 154 -25.50 -2.09 -13.78
N ASP A 155 -24.82 -1.36 -12.90
CA ASP A 155 -24.67 0.09 -12.96
C ASP A 155 -23.17 0.43 -13.03
N PRO A 156 -22.66 0.84 -14.22
CA PRO A 156 -21.24 1.12 -14.40
C PRO A 156 -20.67 2.16 -13.43
N TYR A 157 -21.47 3.15 -13.03
CA TYR A 157 -21.06 4.19 -12.10
C TYR A 157 -20.91 3.62 -10.68
N GLN A 158 -21.94 2.91 -10.21
CA GLN A 158 -21.90 2.28 -8.88
C GLN A 158 -20.82 1.20 -8.80
N HIS A 159 -20.60 0.43 -9.87
CA HIS A 159 -19.52 -0.55 -9.95
C HIS A 159 -18.14 0.10 -9.80
N LEU A 160 -17.88 1.18 -10.55
CA LEU A 160 -16.61 1.92 -10.45
C LEU A 160 -16.42 2.56 -9.06
N LEU A 161 -17.51 3.08 -8.47
CA LEU A 161 -17.48 3.63 -7.11
C LEU A 161 -17.15 2.56 -6.07
N ALA A 162 -17.80 1.40 -6.15
CA ALA A 162 -17.55 0.27 -5.27
C ALA A 162 -16.11 -0.24 -5.40
N GLN A 163 -15.61 -0.40 -6.64
CA GLN A 163 -14.25 -0.84 -6.91
C GLN A 163 -13.22 0.16 -6.34
N THR A 164 -13.41 1.45 -6.60
CA THR A 164 -12.49 2.50 -6.08
C THR A 164 -12.48 2.50 -4.55
N LEU A 165 -13.64 2.32 -3.92
CA LEU A 165 -13.76 2.24 -2.47
C LEU A 165 -13.13 0.97 -1.90
N ALA A 166 -13.30 -0.17 -2.55
CA ALA A 166 -12.65 -1.42 -2.14
C ALA A 166 -11.12 -1.25 -2.13
N ASP A 167 -10.55 -0.66 -3.18
CA ASP A 167 -9.11 -0.36 -3.23
C ASP A 167 -8.69 0.55 -2.08
N ARG A 168 -9.49 1.59 -1.76
CA ARG A 168 -9.21 2.48 -0.62
C ARG A 168 -9.32 1.77 0.73
N LEU A 169 -10.25 0.84 0.88
CA LEU A 169 -10.45 0.07 2.11
C LEU A 169 -9.32 -0.91 2.36
N ALA A 170 -8.76 -1.53 1.32
CA ALA A 170 -7.58 -2.39 1.44
C ALA A 170 -6.35 -1.62 1.94
N GLU A 171 -6.12 -0.42 1.40
CA GLU A 171 -5.07 0.50 1.87
C GLU A 171 -5.33 0.99 3.29
N ALA A 172 -6.57 1.39 3.61
CA ALA A 172 -6.96 1.85 4.95
C ALA A 172 -6.80 0.75 6.02
N ALA A 173 -7.14 -0.50 5.69
CA ALA A 173 -6.91 -1.65 6.55
C ALA A 173 -5.42 -1.90 6.80
N THR A 174 -4.59 -1.73 5.75
CA THR A 174 -3.14 -1.81 5.83
C THR A 174 -2.57 -0.72 6.74
N GLU A 175 -3.05 0.51 6.60
CA GLU A 175 -2.61 1.64 7.43
C GLU A 175 -2.89 1.39 8.91
N LYS A 176 -4.13 0.99 9.23
CA LYS A 176 -4.54 0.67 10.59
C LYS A 176 -3.77 -0.51 11.18
N MET A 177 -3.54 -1.55 10.38
CA MET A 177 -2.70 -2.68 10.76
C MET A 177 -1.26 -2.24 11.03
N HIS A 178 -0.70 -1.39 10.18
CA HIS A 178 0.66 -0.90 10.34
C HIS A 178 0.79 -0.07 11.63
N GLU A 179 -0.14 0.84 11.92
CA GLU A 179 -0.18 1.57 13.20
C GLU A 179 -0.17 0.61 14.40
N TYR A 180 -1.01 -0.43 14.35
CA TYR A 180 -1.04 -1.47 15.38
C TYR A 180 0.31 -2.21 15.51
N VAL A 181 0.96 -2.53 14.38
CA VAL A 181 2.27 -3.19 14.37
C VAL A 181 3.33 -2.29 15.01
N ARG A 182 3.41 -1.01 14.64
CA ARG A 182 4.41 -0.08 15.19
C ARG A 182 4.28 0.08 16.70
N LYS A 183 3.05 0.25 17.19
CA LYS A 183 2.76 0.57 18.59
C LYS A 183 2.75 -0.64 19.51
N TYR A 184 2.24 -1.79 19.03
CA TYR A 184 1.93 -2.92 19.90
C TYR A 184 2.60 -4.22 19.47
N ALA A 185 2.45 -4.63 18.20
CA ALA A 185 2.89 -5.98 17.79
C ALA A 185 4.41 -6.09 17.67
N TRP A 186 5.04 -5.10 17.01
CA TRP A 186 6.49 -4.93 16.95
C TRP A 186 6.95 -4.00 18.07
N GLY A 187 6.19 -2.95 18.35
CA GLY A 187 6.37 -2.13 19.54
C GLY A 187 7.62 -1.26 19.53
N TYR A 188 8.12 -0.88 18.35
CA TYR A 188 9.25 0.04 18.24
C TYR A 188 8.85 1.51 18.40
N ALA A 189 7.54 1.83 18.38
CA ALA A 189 7.01 3.17 18.60
C ALA A 189 5.78 3.15 19.54
N PRO A 190 5.93 2.69 20.80
CA PRO A 190 4.81 2.53 21.73
C PRO A 190 4.15 3.86 22.13
N ASP A 191 4.91 4.95 22.12
CA ASP A 191 4.45 6.30 22.49
C ASP A 191 3.95 7.12 21.28
N GLU A 192 3.79 6.50 20.11
CA GLU A 192 3.29 7.17 18.90
C GLU A 192 1.86 7.72 19.09
N SER A 193 1.72 9.04 18.95
CA SER A 193 0.46 9.77 19.08
C SER A 193 0.27 10.74 17.91
N LEU A 194 0.20 10.21 16.70
CA LEU A 194 -0.04 10.99 15.47
C LEU A 194 -1.53 11.29 15.28
N SER A 195 -1.83 12.47 14.77
CA SER A 195 -3.15 12.73 14.17
C SER A 195 -3.32 11.95 12.87
N MET A 196 -4.56 11.80 12.41
CA MET A 196 -4.83 11.09 11.14
C MET A 196 -4.14 11.77 9.95
N ASP A 197 -4.12 13.11 9.90
CA ASP A 197 -3.43 13.85 8.85
C ASP A 197 -1.92 13.58 8.85
N GLU A 198 -1.30 13.46 10.03
CA GLU A 198 0.12 13.16 10.14
C GLU A 198 0.44 11.70 9.78
N LEU A 199 -0.45 10.79 10.15
CA LEU A 199 -0.34 9.37 9.81
C LEU A 199 -0.50 9.16 8.29
N LEU A 200 -1.48 9.80 7.65
CA LEU A 200 -1.66 9.76 6.19
C LEU A 200 -0.56 10.50 5.42
N ALA A 201 0.12 11.44 6.09
CA ALA A 201 1.35 12.08 5.59
C ALA A 201 2.62 11.29 5.96
N GLU A 202 2.47 10.06 6.46
CA GLU A 202 3.55 9.12 6.75
C GLU A 202 4.61 9.66 7.74
N LYS A 203 4.20 10.47 8.72
CA LYS A 203 5.11 11.04 9.75
C LYS A 203 5.49 10.06 10.87
N PHE A 204 5.26 8.77 10.68
CA PHE A 204 5.70 7.73 11.60
C PHE A 204 7.10 7.22 11.24
N GLN A 205 7.75 6.54 12.19
CA GLN A 205 9.00 5.84 11.93
C GLN A 205 8.75 4.58 11.09
N GLY A 206 9.63 4.32 10.12
CA GLY A 206 9.60 3.12 9.28
C GLY A 206 8.68 3.23 8.06
N ILE A 207 8.73 2.24 7.19
CA ILE A 207 7.97 2.19 5.91
C ILE A 207 7.33 0.83 5.67
N ARG A 208 6.35 0.79 4.78
CA ARG A 208 5.62 -0.43 4.40
C ARG A 208 5.60 -0.65 2.86
N PRO A 209 6.76 -0.83 2.19
CA PRO A 209 6.82 -0.93 0.74
C PRO A 209 6.00 -2.11 0.23
N ALA A 210 5.07 -1.81 -0.69
CA ALA A 210 4.16 -2.77 -1.28
C ALA A 210 4.65 -3.24 -2.66
N VAL A 211 4.28 -4.47 -3.03
CA VAL A 211 4.62 -5.06 -4.33
C VAL A 211 4.03 -4.22 -5.47
N GLY A 212 4.81 -4.01 -6.53
CA GLY A 212 4.44 -3.22 -7.70
C GLY A 212 4.65 -1.71 -7.55
N TYR A 213 4.95 -1.23 -6.34
CA TYR A 213 5.32 0.17 -6.12
C TYR A 213 6.79 0.44 -6.50
N PRO A 214 7.19 1.72 -6.71
CA PRO A 214 8.52 2.05 -7.24
C PRO A 214 9.71 1.50 -6.44
N SER A 215 9.57 1.29 -5.13
CA SER A 215 10.60 0.71 -4.26
C SER A 215 10.66 -0.82 -4.30
N LEU A 216 9.58 -1.48 -4.72
CA LEU A 216 9.46 -2.94 -4.81
C LEU A 216 8.70 -3.32 -6.10
N PRO A 217 9.26 -3.03 -7.29
CA PRO A 217 8.52 -3.03 -8.54
C PRO A 217 8.22 -4.42 -9.12
N ASP A 218 8.88 -5.48 -8.62
CA ASP A 218 8.69 -6.84 -9.12
C ASP A 218 7.41 -7.47 -8.61
N GLN A 219 6.42 -7.62 -9.49
CA GLN A 219 5.14 -8.25 -9.15
C GLN A 219 5.28 -9.71 -8.68
N SER A 220 6.25 -10.48 -9.18
CA SER A 220 6.42 -11.89 -8.83
C SER A 220 6.87 -12.12 -7.38
N VAL A 221 7.29 -11.07 -6.68
CA VAL A 221 7.59 -11.13 -5.25
C VAL A 221 6.35 -11.50 -4.42
N SER A 222 5.14 -11.26 -4.94
CA SER A 222 3.91 -11.70 -4.29
C SER A 222 3.90 -13.21 -4.00
N PHE A 223 4.49 -14.05 -4.86
CA PHE A 223 4.62 -15.49 -4.62
C PHE A 223 5.51 -15.83 -3.42
N LEU A 224 6.59 -15.05 -3.20
CA LEU A 224 7.44 -15.24 -2.02
C LEU A 224 6.70 -14.82 -0.74
N LEU A 225 5.99 -13.70 -0.80
CA LEU A 225 5.17 -13.23 0.31
C LEU A 225 4.04 -14.22 0.63
N ASP A 226 3.41 -14.81 -0.39
CA ASP A 226 2.35 -15.80 -0.18
C ASP A 226 2.88 -17.09 0.44
N LYS A 227 4.06 -17.57 0.02
CA LYS A 227 4.74 -18.68 0.69
C LYS A 227 4.99 -18.42 2.18
N LEU A 228 5.34 -17.18 2.53
CA LEU A 228 5.67 -16.76 3.90
C LEU A 228 4.43 -16.46 4.76
N LEU A 229 3.38 -15.92 4.17
CA LEU A 229 2.17 -15.46 4.86
C LEU A 229 1.03 -16.47 4.80
N GLN A 230 0.92 -17.25 3.73
CA GLN A 230 -0.24 -18.06 3.34
C GLN A 230 -1.48 -17.15 3.24
N MET A 231 -1.53 -16.32 2.20
CA MET A 231 -2.52 -15.23 2.09
C MET A 231 -3.96 -15.74 1.91
N GLU A 232 -4.13 -16.99 1.49
CA GLU A 232 -5.44 -17.65 1.40
C GLU A 232 -6.21 -17.66 2.74
N GLN A 233 -5.50 -17.55 3.88
CA GLN A 233 -6.11 -17.43 5.20
C GLN A 233 -6.98 -16.18 5.38
N ILE A 234 -6.76 -15.15 4.55
CA ILE A 234 -7.61 -13.95 4.48
C ILE A 234 -8.36 -13.84 3.15
N GLY A 235 -8.39 -14.91 2.36
CA GLY A 235 -9.14 -15.00 1.11
C GLY A 235 -8.41 -14.45 -0.11
N ILE A 236 -7.13 -14.10 -0.01
CA ILE A 236 -6.33 -13.65 -1.14
C ILE A 236 -5.73 -14.86 -1.85
N THR A 237 -5.88 -14.92 -3.16
CA THR A 237 -5.24 -15.89 -4.05
C THR A 237 -4.39 -15.17 -5.10
N LEU A 238 -3.40 -15.86 -5.66
CA LEU A 238 -2.55 -15.33 -6.72
C LEU A 238 -2.89 -15.96 -8.06
N THR A 239 -2.98 -15.13 -9.09
CA THR A 239 -2.99 -15.59 -10.48
C THR A 239 -1.63 -16.14 -10.88
N GLU A 240 -1.54 -16.79 -12.05
CA GLU A 240 -0.29 -17.30 -12.62
C GLU A 240 0.79 -16.22 -12.81
N ASN A 241 0.40 -14.94 -12.89
CA ASN A 241 1.31 -13.80 -13.06
C ASN A 241 1.54 -13.02 -11.75
N GLY A 242 1.10 -13.54 -10.61
CA GLY A 242 1.34 -12.93 -9.30
C GLY A 242 0.44 -11.73 -8.98
N ALA A 243 -0.58 -11.45 -9.80
CA ALA A 243 -1.65 -10.51 -9.45
C ALA A 243 -2.56 -11.14 -8.38
N MET A 244 -2.99 -10.33 -7.40
CA MET A 244 -3.85 -10.76 -6.31
C MET A 244 -5.33 -10.74 -6.69
N HIS A 245 -6.08 -11.70 -6.18
CA HIS A 245 -7.54 -11.73 -6.20
C HIS A 245 -8.05 -11.93 -4.77
N PRO A 246 -8.97 -11.10 -4.23
CA PRO A 246 -9.64 -9.95 -4.86
C PRO A 246 -8.69 -8.84 -5.33
N HIS A 247 -9.09 -8.04 -6.33
CA HIS A 247 -8.26 -6.95 -6.87
C HIS A 247 -7.88 -5.93 -5.80
N ALA A 248 -8.85 -5.61 -4.93
CA ALA A 248 -8.67 -4.74 -3.77
C ALA A 248 -7.87 -5.44 -2.66
N SER A 249 -6.63 -5.78 -2.98
CA SER A 249 -5.68 -6.42 -2.10
C SER A 249 -4.29 -5.80 -2.27
N VAL A 250 -3.54 -5.75 -1.18
CA VAL A 250 -2.18 -5.21 -1.13
C VAL A 250 -1.31 -6.12 -0.29
N CYS A 251 -0.06 -6.32 -0.68
CA CYS A 251 0.93 -7.05 0.12
C CYS A 251 2.31 -6.41 0.02
N GLY A 252 3.15 -6.66 1.02
CA GLY A 252 4.46 -6.04 1.08
C GLY A 252 5.27 -6.36 2.34
N LEU A 253 6.26 -5.53 2.57
CA LEU A 253 7.18 -5.58 3.72
C LEU A 253 6.88 -4.43 4.69
N MET A 254 7.35 -4.54 5.92
CA MET A 254 7.43 -3.46 6.90
C MET A 254 8.86 -3.38 7.43
N LEU A 255 9.46 -2.19 7.34
CA LEU A 255 10.83 -1.90 7.74
C LEU A 255 10.80 -0.88 8.86
N SER A 256 11.44 -1.17 9.99
CA SER A 256 11.38 -0.33 11.20
C SER A 256 12.54 0.66 11.33
N HIS A 257 13.55 0.57 10.47
CA HIS A 257 14.74 1.43 10.54
C HIS A 257 14.31 2.91 10.46
N PRO A 258 14.81 3.78 11.36
CA PRO A 258 14.36 5.16 11.45
C PRO A 258 14.68 6.00 10.22
N GLU A 259 15.70 5.63 9.46
CA GLU A 259 16.07 6.28 8.19
C GLU A 259 15.46 5.59 6.96
N ALA A 260 14.63 4.56 7.14
CA ALA A 260 13.97 3.93 6.00
C ALA A 260 13.02 4.92 5.33
N CYS A 261 13.12 5.03 4.01
CA CYS A 261 12.34 5.96 3.21
C CYS A 261 11.87 5.30 1.91
N TYR A 262 10.77 5.80 1.35
CA TYR A 262 10.33 5.40 0.02
C TYR A 262 11.24 6.01 -1.04
N PHE A 263 11.59 5.19 -2.03
CA PHE A 263 12.37 5.60 -3.19
C PHE A 263 11.87 4.88 -4.45
N SER A 264 12.25 5.38 -5.62
CA SER A 264 12.05 4.66 -6.88
C SER A 264 13.36 3.97 -7.26
N VAL A 265 13.31 2.66 -7.52
CA VAL A 265 14.47 1.93 -8.06
C VAL A 265 14.95 2.55 -9.37
N GLY A 266 14.01 3.04 -10.20
CA GLY A 266 14.32 3.63 -11.50
C GLY A 266 14.71 2.58 -12.54
N THR A 267 15.50 2.98 -13.53
CA THR A 267 16.01 2.08 -14.57
C THR A 267 17.16 1.25 -14.03
N ILE A 268 17.18 -0.04 -14.37
CA ILE A 268 18.30 -0.95 -14.08
C ILE A 268 18.97 -1.39 -15.38
N ASP A 269 20.27 -1.63 -15.33
CA ASP A 269 21.03 -2.14 -16.45
C ASP A 269 20.84 -3.66 -16.65
N GLN A 270 21.45 -4.17 -17.72
CA GLN A 270 21.36 -5.60 -18.06
C GLN A 270 22.12 -6.50 -17.07
N GLU A 271 23.12 -5.97 -16.37
CA GLU A 271 23.91 -6.73 -15.41
C GLU A 271 23.09 -6.99 -14.15
N GLN A 272 22.47 -5.96 -13.58
CA GLN A 272 21.60 -6.09 -12.42
C GLN A 272 20.35 -6.92 -12.77
N LEU A 273 19.78 -6.75 -13.96
CA LEU A 273 18.65 -7.58 -14.39
C LEU A 273 19.01 -9.07 -14.45
N ALA A 274 20.19 -9.40 -15.00
CA ALA A 274 20.66 -10.78 -15.10
C ALA A 274 20.96 -11.38 -13.72
N ASP A 275 21.64 -10.62 -12.85
CA ASP A 275 21.90 -11.00 -11.46
C ASP A 275 20.60 -11.21 -10.67
N TYR A 276 19.65 -10.27 -10.77
CA TYR A 276 18.36 -10.35 -10.08
C TYR A 276 17.55 -11.56 -10.55
N ALA A 277 17.48 -11.80 -11.87
CA ALA A 277 16.82 -12.96 -12.44
C ALA A 277 17.44 -14.28 -11.93
N GLN A 278 18.77 -14.34 -11.86
CA GLN A 278 19.49 -15.49 -11.31
C GLN A 278 19.17 -15.70 -9.82
N ARG A 279 19.23 -14.65 -8.99
CA ARG A 279 18.91 -14.73 -7.55
C ARG A 279 17.46 -15.13 -7.31
N ARG A 280 16.54 -14.71 -8.19
CA ARG A 280 15.12 -15.10 -8.16
C ARG A 280 14.85 -16.50 -8.70
N GLY A 281 15.80 -17.10 -9.44
CA GLY A 281 15.59 -18.38 -10.10
C GLY A 281 14.57 -18.32 -11.24
N ILE A 282 14.37 -17.14 -11.84
CA ILE A 282 13.40 -16.90 -12.92
C ILE A 282 14.19 -16.58 -14.20
N PRO A 283 13.83 -17.17 -15.36
CA PRO A 283 14.48 -16.82 -16.62
C PRO A 283 14.41 -15.31 -16.91
N ILE A 284 15.49 -14.70 -17.38
CA ILE A 284 15.59 -13.25 -17.58
C ILE A 284 14.44 -12.67 -18.43
N ASN A 285 14.00 -13.38 -19.47
CA ASN A 285 12.91 -12.96 -20.34
C ASN A 285 11.55 -12.94 -19.62
N GLU A 286 11.37 -13.81 -18.63
CA GLU A 286 10.17 -13.85 -17.80
C GLU A 286 10.24 -12.77 -16.71
N MET A 287 11.41 -12.59 -16.09
CA MET A 287 11.64 -11.51 -15.13
C MET A 287 11.32 -10.12 -15.70
N ARG A 288 11.66 -9.87 -16.97
CA ARG A 288 11.28 -8.63 -17.67
C ARG A 288 9.77 -8.37 -17.71
N LYS A 289 8.94 -9.42 -17.71
CA LYS A 289 7.48 -9.26 -17.71
C LYS A 289 6.97 -8.80 -16.34
N TYR A 290 7.59 -9.28 -15.25
CA TYR A 290 7.19 -8.93 -13.90
C TYR A 290 7.62 -7.54 -13.45
N LEU A 291 8.75 -7.03 -13.97
CA LEU A 291 9.29 -5.72 -13.57
C LEU A 291 8.54 -4.51 -14.14
N SER A 292 7.53 -4.73 -14.99
CA SER A 292 6.77 -3.71 -15.70
C SER A 292 7.63 -2.76 -16.57
N THR A 293 7.07 -2.30 -17.68
CA THR A 293 7.78 -1.69 -18.83
C THR A 293 8.41 -0.30 -18.58
N ARG A 294 8.50 0.17 -17.33
CA ARG A 294 9.07 1.49 -16.97
C ARG A 294 10.47 1.42 -16.35
N HIS A 295 11.00 0.22 -16.11
CA HIS A 295 12.25 0.00 -15.38
C HIS A 295 13.36 -0.68 -16.22
N LEU A 296 13.12 -0.87 -17.52
CA LEU A 296 14.08 -1.38 -18.52
C LEU A 296 14.55 -0.26 -19.45
#